data_AF-A0A9E1EXZ8-F1
#
_entry.id   AF-A0A9E1EXZ8-F1
#
_cell.length_a   1.000
_cell.length_b   1.000
_cell.length_c   1.000
_cell.angle_alpha   90.00
_cell.angle_beta   90.00
_cell.angle_gamma   90.00
#
_symmetry.space_group_name_H-M   'P 1'
#
loop_
_entity.id
_entity.type
_entity.pdbx_description
1 polymer ?
#
loop_
_entity_poly.entity_id
_entity_poly.type
_entity_poly.pdbx_seq_one_letter_code
_entity_poly.pdbx_strand_id
1 'polypeptide(L)'
;MDEENKNQNQEPAQPPAPLSDARKAALLRYMAILFAVAFLLVLLSLILQTHSSKSTISELSAASTSALDNAVKLQEQNRTLQEEKQQLQDELDELQKKLDEETARNEQLLAASQDEEKDAKQELRDKEQELEHTRMAYEALLTAMNCDTREGNVTFSRAMETVARYADCLSEEALAEYEKLQEQ
;
A
#
# COMPACT_ATOMS: atom_id res chain seq x y z
N MET A 1 74.73 -26.26 102.42
CA MET A 1 75.90 -25.97 101.59
C MET A 1 75.38 -25.75 100.18
N ASP A 2 74.57 -24.71 99.97
CA ASP A 2 74.99 -23.29 99.84
C ASP A 2 75.87 -23.15 98.61
N GLU A 3 75.29 -22.58 97.55
CA GLU A 3 75.65 -21.25 97.03
C GLU A 3 77.07 -21.27 96.45
N GLU A 4 77.26 -21.03 95.16
CA GLU A 4 77.39 -19.68 94.63
C GLU A 4 77.82 -19.84 93.15
N ASN A 5 77.66 -18.92 92.20
CA ASN A 5 76.95 -17.65 92.09
C ASN A 5 77.33 -17.12 90.70
N LYS A 6 76.39 -16.37 90.10
CA LYS A 6 76.55 -15.26 89.15
C LYS A 6 77.48 -15.42 87.92
N ASN A 7 76.90 -15.38 86.71
CA ASN A 7 76.49 -14.16 85.99
C ASN A 7 77.70 -13.46 85.32
N GLN A 8 77.77 -13.49 83.98
CA GLN A 8 77.58 -12.32 83.11
C GLN A 8 78.24 -12.52 81.75
N ASN A 9 77.48 -12.11 80.74
CA ASN A 9 77.87 -11.44 79.49
C ASN A 9 78.24 -12.25 78.23
N GLN A 10 77.31 -12.06 77.26
CA GLN A 10 77.50 -11.63 75.86
C GLN A 10 77.70 -12.69 74.76
N GLU A 11 76.59 -12.87 74.03
CA GLU A 11 76.46 -13.24 72.62
C GLU A 11 77.11 -12.16 71.70
N PRO A 12 77.27 -12.37 70.37
CA PRO A 12 77.96 -13.43 69.63
C PRO A 12 79.03 -12.84 68.66
N ALA A 13 79.99 -13.63 68.17
CA ALA A 13 80.50 -13.58 66.77
C ALA A 13 81.76 -14.44 66.56
N GLN A 14 81.59 -15.63 65.96
CA GLN A 14 82.50 -16.30 65.01
C GLN A 14 81.88 -17.67 64.64
N PRO A 15 82.17 -18.34 63.50
CA PRO A 15 82.86 -17.99 62.24
C PRO A 15 82.08 -18.42 60.95
N PRO A 16 82.47 -18.07 59.70
CA PRO A 16 81.82 -18.61 58.50
C PRO A 16 82.33 -20.02 58.18
N ALA A 17 81.55 -21.04 58.53
CA ALA A 17 81.83 -22.43 58.13
C ALA A 17 81.61 -22.62 56.61
N PRO A 18 82.47 -23.40 55.92
CA PRO A 18 82.25 -23.74 54.52
C PRO A 18 80.96 -24.55 54.37
N LEU A 19 80.09 -24.14 53.45
CA LEU A 19 78.83 -24.80 53.13
C LEU A 19 79.08 -26.27 52.76
N SER A 20 78.62 -27.19 53.59
CA SER A 20 78.77 -28.64 53.39
C SER A 20 78.18 -29.09 52.04
N ASP A 21 78.87 -30.02 51.35
CA ASP A 21 78.52 -30.44 49.98
C ASP A 21 77.10 -31.05 49.87
N ALA A 22 76.56 -31.55 50.98
CA ALA A 22 75.16 -31.97 51.09
C ALA A 22 74.16 -30.84 50.79
N ARG A 23 74.46 -29.60 51.20
CA ARG A 23 73.59 -28.43 50.92
C ARG A 23 73.70 -27.98 49.46
N LYS A 24 74.89 -28.04 48.86
CA LYS A 24 75.08 -27.73 47.43
C LYS A 24 74.34 -28.74 46.54
N ALA A 25 74.42 -30.03 46.87
CA ALA A 25 73.67 -31.07 46.17
C ALA A 25 72.14 -30.90 46.32
N ALA A 26 71.68 -30.52 47.52
CA ALA A 26 70.27 -30.18 47.74
C ALA A 26 69.85 -28.95 46.92
N LEU A 27 70.63 -27.87 46.93
CA LEU A 27 70.41 -26.66 46.13
C LEU A 27 70.36 -26.95 44.63
N LEU A 28 71.28 -27.77 44.11
CA LEU A 28 71.28 -28.17 42.70
C LEU A 28 70.03 -28.97 42.33
N ARG A 29 69.55 -29.85 43.21
CA ARG A 29 68.29 -30.58 43.00
C ARG A 29 67.09 -29.63 42.97
N TYR A 30 67.04 -28.64 43.88
CA TYR A 30 65.98 -27.63 43.84
C TYR A 30 66.04 -26.77 42.58
N MET A 31 67.24 -26.36 42.12
CA MET A 31 67.40 -25.61 40.86
C MET A 31 66.95 -26.42 39.64
N ALA A 32 67.27 -27.72 39.59
CA ALA A 32 66.83 -28.61 38.52
C ALA A 32 65.30 -28.80 38.53
N ILE A 33 64.69 -28.93 39.71
CA ILE A 33 63.23 -29.01 39.85
C ILE A 33 62.59 -27.70 39.41
N LEU A 34 63.11 -26.54 39.83
CA LEU A 34 62.59 -25.24 39.41
C LEU A 34 62.68 -25.04 37.90
N PHE A 35 63.79 -25.47 37.27
CA PHE A 35 63.94 -25.43 35.82
C PHE A 35 62.95 -26.36 35.12
N ALA A 36 62.74 -27.59 35.63
CA ALA A 36 61.75 -28.52 35.09
C ALA A 36 60.32 -27.96 35.22
N VAL A 37 59.97 -27.35 36.36
CA VAL A 37 58.67 -26.69 36.54
C VAL A 37 58.52 -25.53 35.58
N ALA A 38 59.55 -24.71 35.37
CA ALA A 38 59.52 -23.61 34.41
C ALA A 38 59.28 -24.12 32.98
N PHE A 39 59.96 -25.18 32.56
CA PHE A 39 59.73 -25.80 31.25
C PHE A 39 58.33 -26.39 31.11
N LEU A 40 57.80 -27.03 32.16
CA LEU A 40 56.43 -27.53 32.17
C LEU A 40 55.42 -26.39 32.07
N LEU A 41 55.64 -25.27 32.77
CA LEU A 41 54.78 -24.08 32.68
C LEU A 41 54.85 -23.45 31.29
N VAL A 42 56.03 -23.38 30.67
CA VAL A 42 56.20 -22.90 29.29
C VAL A 42 55.50 -23.83 28.29
N LEU A 43 55.63 -25.15 28.43
CA LEU A 43 54.92 -26.13 27.60
C LEU A 43 53.41 -26.04 27.80
N LEU A 44 52.94 -25.88 29.03
CA LEU A 44 51.52 -25.69 29.34
C LEU A 44 51.00 -24.39 28.71
N SER A 45 51.77 -23.31 28.80
CA SER A 45 51.46 -22.04 28.14
C SER A 45 51.39 -22.19 26.61
N LEU A 46 52.32 -22.93 26.02
CA LEU A 46 52.35 -23.23 24.58
C LEU A 46 51.16 -24.11 24.15
N ILE A 47 50.77 -25.10 24.98
CA ILE A 47 49.61 -25.97 24.72
C ILE A 47 48.30 -25.18 24.82
N LEU A 48 48.15 -24.30 25.83
CA LEU A 48 46.99 -23.41 25.91
C LEU A 48 46.93 -22.44 24.72
N GLN A 49 48.08 -21.94 24.26
CA GLN A 49 48.18 -21.03 23.11
C GLN A 49 47.92 -21.74 21.77
N THR A 50 48.31 -23.01 21.63
CA THR A 50 48.05 -23.82 20.41
C THR A 50 46.64 -24.39 20.38
N HIS A 51 46.06 -24.72 21.53
CA HIS A 51 44.66 -25.14 21.65
C HIS A 51 43.70 -23.97 21.37
N SER A 52 44.00 -22.77 21.88
CA SER A 52 43.20 -21.58 21.55
C SER A 52 43.33 -21.19 20.08
N SER A 53 44.50 -21.35 19.46
CA SER A 53 44.70 -20.97 18.05
C SER A 53 43.97 -21.85 17.03
N LYS A 54 43.80 -23.16 17.28
CA LYS A 54 43.12 -24.07 16.32
C LYS A 54 41.60 -24.09 16.47
N SER A 55 41.08 -23.98 17.69
CA SER A 55 39.63 -23.94 17.94
C SER A 55 39.03 -22.59 17.55
N THR A 56 39.70 -21.48 17.88
CA THR A 56 39.18 -20.14 17.53
C THR A 56 39.27 -19.84 16.03
N ILE A 57 40.29 -20.29 15.30
CA ILE A 57 40.33 -20.06 13.84
C ILE A 57 39.25 -20.88 13.11
N SER A 58 38.94 -22.10 13.55
CA SER A 58 37.94 -22.96 12.92
C SER A 58 36.51 -22.55 13.28
N GLU A 59 36.25 -22.14 14.52
CA GLU A 59 34.96 -21.57 14.92
C GLU A 59 34.75 -20.17 14.34
N LEU A 60 35.78 -19.32 14.31
CA LEU A 60 35.70 -18.01 13.69
C LEU A 60 35.57 -18.12 12.16
N SER A 61 36.23 -19.08 11.51
CA SER A 61 36.04 -19.33 10.08
C SER A 61 34.67 -19.94 9.79
N ALA A 62 34.14 -20.84 10.63
CA ALA A 62 32.79 -21.38 10.46
C ALA A 62 31.69 -20.34 10.74
N ALA A 63 31.87 -19.51 11.77
CA ALA A 63 30.99 -18.39 12.09
C ALA A 63 31.09 -17.27 11.05
N SER A 64 32.28 -16.99 10.51
CA SER A 64 32.49 -16.04 9.41
C SER A 64 31.84 -16.54 8.13
N THR A 65 31.97 -17.84 7.79
CA THR A 65 31.27 -18.42 6.64
C THR A 65 29.77 -18.38 6.84
N SER A 66 29.26 -18.70 8.03
CA SER A 66 27.83 -18.65 8.33
C SER A 66 27.28 -17.22 8.33
N ALA A 67 28.05 -16.24 8.81
CA ALA A 67 27.67 -14.83 8.77
C ALA A 67 27.71 -14.27 7.33
N LEU A 68 28.68 -14.68 6.51
CA LEU A 68 28.72 -14.37 5.08
C LEU A 68 27.54 -14.99 4.35
N ASP A 69 27.23 -16.26 4.61
CA ASP A 69 26.13 -16.98 3.97
C ASP A 69 24.77 -16.35 4.35
N ASN A 70 24.63 -15.90 5.61
CA ASN A 70 23.45 -15.18 6.06
C ASN A 70 23.37 -13.76 5.48
N ALA A 71 24.51 -13.06 5.32
CA ALA A 71 24.58 -11.77 4.66
C ALA A 71 24.24 -11.87 3.16
N VAL A 72 24.71 -12.91 2.48
CA VAL A 72 24.36 -13.22 1.08
C VAL A 72 22.87 -13.52 0.96
N LYS A 73 22.31 -14.36 1.84
CA LYS A 73 20.85 -14.60 1.87
C LYS A 73 20.05 -13.32 2.11
N LEU A 74 20.47 -12.46 3.03
CA LEU A 74 19.80 -11.18 3.26
C LEU A 74 19.90 -10.27 2.03
N GLN A 75 21.05 -10.26 1.35
CA GLN A 75 21.24 -9.49 0.14
C GLN A 75 20.35 -9.99 -1.01
N GLU A 76 20.25 -11.32 -1.16
CA GLU A 76 19.36 -11.94 -2.14
C GLU A 76 17.89 -11.65 -1.84
N GLN A 77 17.46 -11.79 -0.58
CA GLN A 77 16.12 -11.42 -0.15
C GLN A 77 15.80 -9.94 -0.36
N ASN A 78 16.73 -9.04 -0.04
CA ASN A 78 16.55 -7.62 -0.29
C ASN A 78 16.40 -7.34 -1.79
N ARG A 79 17.19 -8.02 -2.63
CA ARG A 79 17.07 -7.89 -4.08
C ARG A 79 15.72 -8.39 -4.58
N THR A 80 15.27 -9.58 -4.14
CA THR A 80 13.95 -10.12 -4.51
C THR A 80 12.82 -9.21 -4.05
N LEU A 81 12.86 -8.72 -2.81
CA LEU A 81 11.87 -7.77 -2.30
C LEU A 81 11.85 -6.47 -3.11
N GLN A 82 13.01 -6.03 -3.60
CA GLN A 82 13.11 -4.83 -4.43
C GLN A 82 12.54 -5.06 -5.84
N GLU A 83 12.74 -6.24 -6.41
CA GLU A 83 12.11 -6.67 -7.67
C GLU A 83 10.58 -6.78 -7.52
N GLU A 84 10.08 -7.42 -6.46
CA GLU A 84 8.65 -7.52 -6.16
C GLU A 84 8.02 -6.16 -5.94
N LYS A 85 8.70 -5.27 -5.20
CA LYS A 85 8.23 -3.90 -5.01
C LYS A 85 8.11 -3.15 -6.33
N GLN A 86 9.08 -3.31 -7.24
CA GLN A 86 9.01 -2.69 -8.56
C GLN A 86 7.83 -3.24 -9.37
N GLN A 87 7.65 -4.57 -9.40
CA GLN A 87 6.51 -5.19 -10.08
C GLN A 87 5.16 -4.70 -9.54
N LEU A 88 5.01 -4.63 -8.21
CA LEU A 88 3.79 -4.13 -7.59
C LEU A 88 3.56 -2.64 -7.89
N GLN A 89 4.63 -1.83 -8.01
CA GLN A 89 4.48 -0.43 -8.43
C GLN A 89 4.05 -0.33 -9.90
N ASP A 90 4.63 -1.14 -10.79
CA ASP A 90 4.27 -1.16 -12.20
C ASP A 90 2.80 -1.62 -12.38
N GLU A 91 2.36 -2.64 -11.63
CA GLU A 91 0.96 -3.09 -11.61
C GLU A 91 0.01 -2.02 -11.07
N LEU A 92 0.41 -1.30 -10.01
CA LEU A 92 -0.37 -0.19 -9.48
C LEU A 92 -0.52 0.94 -10.51
N ASP A 93 0.55 1.30 -11.22
CA ASP A 93 0.51 2.32 -12.26
C ASP A 93 -0.38 1.89 -13.45
N GLU A 94 -0.31 0.61 -13.85
CA GLU A 94 -1.17 0.07 -14.91
C GLU A 94 -2.64 0.05 -14.48
N LEU A 95 -2.94 -0.37 -13.26
CA LEU A 95 -4.30 -0.38 -12.71
C LEU A 95 -4.85 1.04 -12.54
N GLN A 96 -4.03 1.98 -12.08
CA GLN A 96 -4.39 3.39 -11.97
C GLN A 96 -4.76 3.95 -13.35
N LYS A 97 -3.96 3.67 -14.38
CA LYS A 97 -4.25 4.09 -15.75
C LYS A 97 -5.56 3.49 -16.29
N LYS A 98 -5.80 2.20 -16.06
CA LYS A 98 -7.07 1.55 -16.44
C LYS A 98 -8.27 2.16 -15.73
N LEU A 99 -8.11 2.51 -14.45
CA LEU A 99 -9.15 3.16 -13.67
C LEU A 99 -9.47 4.54 -14.24
N ASP A 100 -8.45 5.33 -14.61
CA ASP A 100 -8.63 6.65 -15.21
C ASP A 100 -9.31 6.56 -16.59
N GLU A 101 -8.90 5.59 -17.42
CA GLU A 101 -9.51 5.31 -18.72
C GLU A 101 -10.99 4.91 -18.60
N GLU A 102 -11.32 3.99 -17.69
CA GLU A 102 -12.71 3.57 -17.46
C GLU A 102 -13.56 4.69 -16.84
N THR A 103 -12.96 5.53 -15.97
CA THR A 103 -13.65 6.69 -15.41
C THR A 103 -13.99 7.70 -16.52
N ALA A 104 -13.03 8.03 -17.38
CA ALA A 104 -13.27 8.91 -18.53
C ALA A 104 -14.31 8.34 -19.50
N ARG A 105 -14.29 7.02 -19.73
CA ARG A 105 -15.29 6.34 -20.55
C ARG A 105 -16.69 6.42 -19.94
N ASN A 106 -16.83 6.20 -18.64
CA ASN A 106 -18.10 6.32 -17.94
C ASN A 106 -18.64 7.75 -17.98
N GLU A 107 -17.79 8.76 -17.80
CA GLU A 107 -18.18 10.17 -17.93
C GLU A 107 -18.68 10.49 -19.35
N GLN A 108 -17.98 9.99 -20.38
CA GLN A 108 -18.41 10.15 -21.76
C GLN A 108 -19.76 9.49 -22.03
N LEU A 109 -19.96 8.27 -21.52
CA LEU A 109 -21.21 7.53 -21.69
C LEU A 109 -22.37 8.21 -20.95
N LEU A 110 -22.11 8.75 -19.76
CA LEU A 110 -23.08 9.53 -19.01
C LEU A 110 -23.48 10.81 -19.76
N ALA A 111 -22.51 11.52 -20.33
CA ALA A 111 -22.78 12.72 -21.12
C ALA A 111 -23.63 12.40 -22.37
N ALA A 112 -23.25 11.35 -23.12
CA ALA A 112 -24.01 10.91 -24.29
C ALA A 112 -25.45 10.51 -23.91
N SER A 113 -25.63 9.75 -22.82
CA SER A 113 -26.95 9.37 -22.33
C SER A 113 -27.80 10.58 -21.91
N GLN A 114 -27.19 11.61 -21.31
CA GLN A 114 -27.92 12.83 -20.93
C GLN A 114 -28.34 13.64 -22.15
N ASP A 115 -27.52 13.68 -23.20
CA ASP A 115 -27.87 14.39 -24.42
C ASP A 115 -28.98 13.65 -25.19
N GLU A 116 -28.91 12.32 -25.29
CA GLU A 116 -30.01 11.49 -25.83
C GLU A 116 -31.31 11.68 -25.04
N GLU A 117 -31.24 11.76 -23.70
CA GLU A 117 -32.42 12.04 -22.85
C GLU A 117 -33.00 13.42 -23.14
N LYS A 118 -32.15 14.46 -23.29
CA LYS A 118 -32.62 15.82 -23.61
C LYS A 118 -33.31 15.87 -24.96
N ASP A 119 -32.74 15.21 -25.97
CA ASP A 119 -33.29 15.16 -27.32
C ASP A 119 -34.63 14.42 -27.32
N ALA A 120 -34.69 13.24 -26.69
CA ALA A 120 -35.93 12.49 -26.56
C ALA A 120 -37.01 13.28 -25.80
N LYS A 121 -36.63 14.00 -24.76
CA LYS A 121 -37.55 14.85 -23.99
C LYS A 121 -38.03 16.06 -24.80
N GLN A 122 -37.19 16.62 -25.67
CA GLN A 122 -37.59 17.69 -26.57
C GLN A 122 -38.59 17.17 -27.60
N GLU A 123 -38.29 16.03 -28.24
CA GLU A 123 -39.20 15.41 -29.20
C GLU A 123 -40.57 15.07 -28.58
N LEU A 124 -40.57 14.57 -27.34
CA LEU A 124 -41.81 14.32 -26.58
C LEU A 124 -42.60 15.62 -26.36
N ARG A 125 -41.94 16.71 -25.96
CA ARG A 125 -42.63 18.01 -25.79
C ARG A 125 -43.24 18.50 -27.10
N ASP A 126 -42.52 18.37 -28.20
CA ASP A 126 -42.98 18.83 -29.51
C ASP A 126 -44.21 18.00 -29.95
N LYS A 127 -44.17 16.68 -29.77
CA LYS A 127 -45.31 15.79 -30.03
C LYS A 127 -46.51 16.07 -29.10
N GLU A 128 -46.27 16.35 -27.83
CA GLU A 128 -47.33 16.74 -26.89
C GLU A 128 -48.04 18.01 -27.33
N GLN A 129 -47.29 19.01 -27.83
CA GLN A 129 -47.85 20.25 -28.37
C GLN A 129 -48.65 20.00 -29.65
N GLU A 130 -48.14 19.18 -30.57
CA GLU A 130 -48.87 18.80 -31.79
C GLU A 130 -50.20 18.10 -31.46
N LEU A 131 -50.18 17.17 -30.50
CA LEU A 131 -51.39 16.49 -30.02
C LEU A 131 -52.35 17.46 -29.34
N GLU A 132 -51.85 18.43 -28.57
CA GLU A 132 -52.67 19.47 -27.95
C GLU A 132 -53.34 20.36 -29.01
N HIS A 133 -52.60 20.81 -30.02
CA HIS A 133 -53.15 21.58 -31.14
C HIS A 133 -54.22 20.80 -31.90
N THR A 134 -53.93 19.53 -32.19
CA THR A 134 -54.89 18.61 -32.80
C THR A 134 -56.16 18.54 -31.95
N ARG A 135 -56.02 18.25 -30.66
CA ARG A 135 -57.16 18.16 -29.73
C ARG A 135 -57.97 19.46 -29.71
N MET A 136 -57.31 20.62 -29.62
CA MET A 136 -57.99 21.91 -29.63
C MET A 136 -58.77 22.15 -30.94
N ALA A 137 -58.21 21.76 -32.08
CA ALA A 137 -58.88 21.88 -33.38
C ALA A 137 -60.17 21.04 -33.42
N TYR A 138 -60.11 19.77 -33.02
CA TYR A 138 -61.28 18.88 -33.00
C TYR A 138 -62.33 19.30 -31.96
N GLU A 139 -61.91 19.69 -30.75
CA GLU A 139 -62.83 20.18 -29.72
C GLU A 139 -63.55 21.47 -30.16
N ALA A 140 -62.82 22.39 -30.81
CA ALA A 140 -63.40 23.61 -31.35
C ALA A 140 -64.37 23.32 -32.50
N LEU A 141 -64.04 22.37 -33.39
CA LEU A 141 -64.92 21.97 -34.49
C LEU A 141 -66.23 21.38 -33.97
N LEU A 142 -66.16 20.46 -33.00
CA LEU A 142 -67.33 19.91 -32.34
C LEU A 142 -68.16 20.99 -31.65
N THR A 143 -67.51 21.96 -31.00
CA THR A 143 -68.19 23.10 -30.38
C THR A 143 -68.92 23.95 -31.42
N ALA A 144 -68.32 24.19 -32.58
CA ALA A 144 -68.95 24.93 -33.67
C ALA A 144 -70.15 24.16 -34.25
N MET A 145 -70.03 22.84 -34.45
CA MET A 145 -71.13 22.00 -34.94
C MET A 145 -72.33 21.98 -33.99
N ASN A 146 -72.09 22.00 -32.68
CA ASN A 146 -73.13 21.94 -31.66
C ASN A 146 -73.79 23.31 -31.35
N CYS A 147 -73.40 24.40 -32.03
CA CYS A 147 -74.03 25.69 -31.84
C CYS A 147 -75.34 25.81 -32.64
N ASP A 148 -76.47 26.00 -31.94
CA ASP A 148 -77.80 26.12 -32.54
C ASP A 148 -78.01 27.42 -33.35
N THR A 149 -77.21 28.46 -33.10
CA THR A 149 -77.32 29.76 -33.76
C THR A 149 -75.92 30.25 -34.16
N ARG A 150 -75.73 30.60 -35.43
CA ARG A 150 -74.42 30.99 -36.00
C ARG A 150 -74.22 32.50 -36.08
N GLU A 151 -75.26 33.23 -36.48
CA GLU A 151 -75.21 34.67 -36.64
C GLU A 151 -75.21 35.37 -35.26
N GLY A 152 -74.17 36.16 -34.98
CA GLY A 152 -74.01 36.88 -33.71
C GLY A 152 -73.59 36.02 -32.50
N ASN A 153 -73.34 34.73 -32.68
CA ASN A 153 -72.90 33.84 -31.61
C ASN A 153 -71.38 33.90 -31.42
N VAL A 154 -70.96 34.45 -30.29
CA VAL A 154 -69.54 34.61 -29.93
C VAL A 154 -68.85 33.25 -29.74
N THR A 155 -69.55 32.25 -29.22
CA THR A 155 -69.02 30.88 -29.03
C THR A 155 -68.73 30.23 -30.38
N PHE A 156 -69.67 30.33 -31.33
CA PHE A 156 -69.48 29.81 -32.69
C PHE A 156 -68.32 30.52 -33.39
N SER A 157 -68.27 31.85 -33.35
CA SER A 157 -67.22 32.65 -34.00
C SER A 157 -65.82 32.31 -33.44
N ARG A 158 -65.70 32.20 -32.12
CA ARG A 158 -64.44 31.85 -31.44
C ARG A 158 -64.01 30.41 -31.73
N ALA A 159 -64.96 29.48 -31.79
CA ALA A 159 -64.71 28.11 -32.17
C ALA A 159 -64.21 28.03 -33.61
N MET A 160 -64.88 28.70 -34.56
CA MET A 160 -64.48 28.75 -35.97
C MET A 160 -63.10 29.39 -36.18
N GLU A 161 -62.74 30.41 -35.40
CA GLU A 161 -61.39 31.02 -35.41
C GLU A 161 -60.33 30.05 -34.89
N THR A 162 -60.64 29.31 -33.82
CA THR A 162 -59.73 28.31 -33.24
C THR A 162 -59.51 27.14 -34.20
N VAL A 163 -60.56 26.68 -34.89
CA VAL A 163 -60.45 25.67 -35.94
C VAL A 163 -59.64 26.19 -37.12
N ALA A 164 -59.87 27.44 -37.58
CA ALA A 164 -59.09 28.05 -38.66
C ALA A 164 -57.59 28.10 -38.34
N ARG A 165 -57.25 28.43 -37.09
CA ARG A 165 -55.87 28.54 -36.63
C ARG A 165 -55.13 27.20 -36.60
N TYR A 166 -55.83 26.10 -36.40
CA TYR A 166 -55.27 24.76 -36.33
C TYR A 166 -55.85 23.84 -37.42
N ALA A 167 -56.23 24.41 -38.57
CA ALA A 167 -56.86 23.68 -39.65
C ALA A 167 -55.94 22.57 -40.21
N ASP A 168 -54.63 22.84 -40.24
CA ASP A 168 -53.61 21.89 -40.70
C ASP A 168 -53.50 20.64 -39.80
N CYS A 169 -54.08 20.67 -38.60
CA CYS A 169 -54.10 19.54 -37.67
C CYS A 169 -55.36 18.65 -37.83
N LEU A 170 -56.32 19.03 -38.67
CA LEU A 170 -57.55 18.28 -38.91
C LEU A 170 -57.34 17.23 -40.01
N SER A 171 -58.10 16.14 -39.92
CA SER A 171 -58.18 15.15 -41.01
C SER A 171 -58.96 15.73 -42.19
N GLU A 172 -58.77 15.15 -43.38
CA GLU A 172 -59.51 15.54 -44.59
C GLU A 172 -61.04 15.50 -44.38
N GLU A 173 -61.53 14.52 -43.63
CA GLU A 173 -62.96 14.41 -43.28
C GLU A 173 -63.43 15.56 -42.39
N ALA A 174 -62.64 15.94 -41.38
CA ALA A 174 -62.98 17.00 -40.45
C ALA A 174 -62.85 18.40 -41.09
N LEU A 175 -61.92 18.57 -42.02
CA LEU A 175 -61.81 19.76 -42.87
C LEU A 175 -63.05 19.94 -43.75
N ALA A 176 -63.53 18.86 -44.38
CA ALA A 176 -64.75 18.93 -45.19
C ALA A 176 -65.98 19.32 -44.36
N GLU A 177 -66.08 18.86 -43.10
CA GLU A 177 -67.15 19.31 -42.20
C GLU A 177 -66.99 20.78 -41.79
N TYR A 178 -65.76 21.25 -41.57
CA TYR A 178 -65.48 22.65 -41.28
C TYR A 178 -65.86 23.57 -42.46
N GLU A 179 -65.55 23.20 -43.69
CA GLU A 179 -65.92 23.98 -44.89
C GLU A 179 -67.44 24.10 -45.04
N LYS A 180 -68.19 23.01 -44.81
CA LYS A 180 -69.66 23.05 -44.80
C LYS A 180 -70.23 24.01 -43.76
N LEU A 181 -69.55 24.18 -42.62
CA LEU A 181 -69.95 25.14 -41.59
C LEU A 181 -69.69 26.60 -42.01
N GLN A 182 -68.78 26.86 -42.96
CA GLN A 182 -68.51 28.19 -43.48
C GLN A 182 -69.48 28.61 -44.59
N GLU A 183 -69.98 27.66 -45.39
CA GLU A 183 -70.87 27.91 -46.53
C GLU A 183 -72.35 28.16 -46.15
N GLN A 184 -72.69 28.04 -44.88
CA GLN A 184 -74.06 28.10 -44.31
C GLN A 184 -74.21 29.25 -43.31
#